data_AF-A0AAD0JHX9-F1
#
_entry.id   AF-A0AAD0JHX9-F1
#
_cell.length_a   1.000
_cell.length_b   1.000
_cell.length_c   1.000
_cell.angle_alpha   90.00
_cell.angle_beta   90.00
_cell.angle_gamma   90.00
#
_symmetry.space_group_name_H-M   'P 1'
#
loop_
_entity.id
_entity.type
_entity.pdbx_description
1 polymer ?
#
loop_
_entity_poly.entity_id
_entity_poly.type
_entity_poly.pdbx_seq_one_letter_code
_entity_poly.pdbx_strand_id
1 'polypeptide(L)'
;MARARIAAYSSAYDGATPSRLREAAREFGSGNTAVASGATRIRTQARHLDRNHDIVVNGFNQMVQNVIGRDGIGIEPQPRDANGNIVESLVDQIAPLLRDFWKRPEVTWCHDFGAAQRLMTRTLFRDGEVLYQDLIGPVPYLDHGTVVPYSIEMMEPDLLPMDLNDPGRNILQGVERNAWNRPIAYHLYKQHPGDPNAIMPEVKRVSADFVHHAKMVDRIGQVRGVSLLASVLTRLDDLKDYEESERVAAKIAASMAAFIIKGDAQSYGENETVPERRTMRFQPGMVFDDLVKGESVGTVDTNRPNPNLETYRNGQLRAVAGGMRVSFSSLSKNYNGTYSAQRQELVEQYGAYGVLAYEVISQIVRPIYERFIQAAIASGALVVPSGVSLTTITDAMYMPPVMPWINPVHEATGLRMMIRAGIRSLTSVISERGGRMYDTLEEIRNERKWARDLGITLDSDPGQVSDAGVAQANPDASSIPTTSEDVQ
;
A
#
# COMPACT_ATOMS: atom_id res chain seq x y z
N MET A 1 -20.25 -47.17 -20.80
CA MET A 1 -19.17 -46.38 -21.43
C MET A 1 -19.00 -44.96 -20.86
N ALA A 2 -20.06 -44.20 -20.53
CA ALA A 2 -19.93 -42.81 -20.05
C ALA A 2 -19.17 -42.66 -18.71
N ARG A 3 -19.41 -43.54 -17.71
CA ARG A 3 -18.68 -43.52 -16.43
C ARG A 3 -17.19 -43.85 -16.55
N ALA A 4 -16.81 -44.72 -17.48
CA ALA A 4 -15.41 -45.07 -17.74
C ALA A 4 -14.64 -43.92 -18.41
N ARG A 5 -15.32 -43.12 -19.27
CA ARG A 5 -14.76 -41.87 -19.81
C ARG A 5 -14.55 -40.82 -18.72
N ILE A 6 -15.52 -40.63 -17.82
CA ILE A 6 -15.41 -39.67 -16.69
C ILE A 6 -14.24 -40.05 -15.77
N ALA A 7 -14.05 -41.34 -15.48
CA ALA A 7 -12.92 -41.84 -14.70
C ALA A 7 -11.56 -41.60 -15.39
N ALA A 8 -11.48 -41.78 -16.72
CA ALA A 8 -10.27 -41.54 -17.50
C ALA A 8 -9.90 -40.04 -17.63
N TYR A 9 -10.89 -39.14 -17.56
CA TYR A 9 -10.63 -37.70 -17.49
C TYR A 9 -10.28 -37.22 -16.08
N SER A 10 -10.82 -37.87 -15.02
CA SER A 10 -10.45 -37.56 -13.63
C SER A 10 -9.01 -37.92 -13.27
N SER A 11 -8.36 -38.78 -14.07
CA SER A 11 -6.94 -39.13 -13.96
C SER A 11 -6.00 -38.32 -14.86
N ALA A 12 -6.49 -37.27 -15.55
CA ALA A 12 -5.66 -36.46 -16.44
C ALA A 12 -4.74 -35.48 -15.69
N TYR A 13 -5.08 -35.15 -14.45
CA TYR A 13 -4.27 -34.32 -13.56
C TYR A 13 -4.09 -35.04 -12.23
N ASP A 14 -2.84 -35.39 -11.88
CA ASP A 14 -2.52 -36.01 -10.59
C ASP A 14 -3.00 -35.14 -9.41
N GLY A 15 -3.03 -33.82 -9.58
CA GLY A 15 -3.57 -32.88 -8.59
C GLY A 15 -5.07 -32.96 -8.34
N ALA A 16 -5.86 -33.57 -9.24
CA ALA A 16 -7.31 -33.74 -9.12
C ALA A 16 -7.70 -35.03 -8.39
N THR A 17 -6.74 -35.92 -8.12
CA THR A 17 -7.01 -37.18 -7.41
C THR A 17 -7.04 -36.93 -5.89
N PRO A 18 -8.21 -37.05 -5.23
CA PRO A 18 -8.28 -36.89 -3.79
C PRO A 18 -7.48 -38.01 -3.11
N SER A 19 -6.76 -37.67 -2.04
CA SER A 19 -6.06 -38.65 -1.20
C SER A 19 -6.50 -38.49 0.25
N ARG A 20 -6.22 -39.49 1.08
CA ARG A 20 -6.51 -39.42 2.53
C ARG A 20 -5.84 -38.21 3.21
N LEU A 21 -4.73 -37.72 2.64
CA LEU A 21 -3.99 -36.57 3.15
C LEU A 21 -4.32 -35.26 2.39
N ARG A 22 -5.09 -35.34 1.29
CA ARG A 22 -5.48 -34.20 0.46
C ARG A 22 -6.95 -34.35 0.08
N GLU A 23 -7.82 -33.71 0.86
CA GLU A 23 -9.22 -33.56 0.47
C GLU A 23 -9.31 -32.68 -0.79
N ALA A 24 -10.15 -33.07 -1.74
CA ALA A 24 -10.36 -32.28 -2.95
C ALA A 24 -11.14 -31.01 -2.61
N ALA A 25 -10.60 -29.86 -3.01
CA ALA A 25 -11.30 -28.59 -2.88
C ALA A 25 -12.61 -28.61 -3.70
N ARG A 26 -13.69 -28.11 -3.12
CA ARG A 26 -14.97 -27.93 -3.82
C ARG A 26 -15.08 -26.50 -4.33
N GLU A 27 -15.55 -26.32 -5.56
CA GLU A 27 -15.88 -24.99 -6.07
C GLU A 27 -17.26 -24.57 -5.56
N PHE A 28 -17.33 -23.41 -4.88
CA PHE A 28 -18.55 -22.85 -4.32
C PHE A 28 -19.18 -21.83 -5.29
N GLY A 29 -19.69 -22.32 -6.41
CA GLY A 29 -20.42 -21.53 -7.40
C GLY A 29 -19.58 -20.42 -8.06
N SER A 30 -20.28 -19.38 -8.53
CA SER A 30 -19.65 -18.24 -9.22
C SER A 30 -18.79 -17.40 -8.29
N GLY A 31 -17.91 -16.56 -8.84
CA GLY A 31 -17.10 -15.62 -8.04
C GLY A 31 -17.97 -14.72 -7.18
N ASN A 32 -19.11 -14.26 -7.71
CA ASN A 32 -20.05 -13.43 -6.96
C ASN A 32 -20.69 -14.19 -5.78
N THR A 33 -20.96 -15.49 -5.94
CA THR A 33 -21.51 -16.33 -4.86
C THR A 33 -20.50 -16.50 -3.72
N ALA A 34 -19.24 -16.77 -4.05
CA ALA A 34 -18.17 -16.86 -3.06
C ALA A 34 -18.00 -15.53 -2.31
N VAL A 35 -17.99 -14.41 -3.03
CA VAL A 35 -17.90 -13.06 -2.46
C VAL A 35 -19.08 -12.74 -1.56
N ALA A 36 -20.32 -13.03 -1.99
CA ALA A 36 -21.53 -12.84 -1.17
C ALA A 36 -21.44 -13.56 0.18
N SER A 37 -20.84 -14.76 0.19
CA SER A 37 -20.77 -15.60 1.38
C SER A 37 -19.71 -15.16 2.41
N GLY A 38 -18.61 -14.55 1.95
CA GLY A 38 -17.41 -14.38 2.77
C GLY A 38 -16.85 -12.96 2.85
N ALA A 39 -17.07 -12.11 1.85
CA ALA A 39 -16.34 -10.85 1.71
C ALA A 39 -16.55 -9.90 2.89
N THR A 40 -17.78 -9.78 3.42
CA THR A 40 -18.05 -8.96 4.60
C THR A 40 -17.28 -9.45 5.83
N ARG A 41 -17.22 -10.77 6.07
CA ARG A 41 -16.49 -11.35 7.21
C ARG A 41 -14.98 -11.16 7.06
N ILE A 42 -14.46 -11.38 5.85
CA ILE A 42 -13.05 -11.15 5.52
C ILE A 42 -12.68 -9.69 5.78
N ARG A 43 -13.51 -8.74 5.32
CA ARG A 43 -13.32 -7.31 5.57
C ARG A 43 -13.30 -7.00 7.06
N THR A 44 -14.28 -7.48 7.82
CA THR A 44 -14.34 -7.26 9.27
C THR A 44 -13.08 -7.79 9.97
N GLN A 45 -12.61 -8.99 9.61
CA GLN A 45 -11.39 -9.56 10.17
C GLN A 45 -10.14 -8.76 9.76
N ALA A 46 -10.04 -8.38 8.48
CA ALA A 46 -8.94 -7.53 8.00
C ALA A 46 -8.88 -6.19 8.75
N ARG A 47 -10.02 -5.54 8.99
CA ARG A 47 -10.11 -4.32 9.81
C ARG A 47 -9.77 -4.56 11.28
N HIS A 48 -10.11 -5.73 11.84
CA HIS A 48 -9.70 -6.08 13.20
C HIS A 48 -8.17 -6.20 13.30
N LEU A 49 -7.55 -6.93 12.36
CA LEU A 49 -6.10 -7.09 12.32
C LEU A 49 -5.37 -5.77 12.03
N ASP A 50 -5.90 -4.95 11.13
CA ASP A 50 -5.33 -3.63 10.83
C ASP A 50 -5.33 -2.68 12.03
N ARG A 51 -6.21 -2.90 13.02
CA ARG A 51 -6.24 -2.12 14.27
C ARG A 51 -5.38 -2.72 15.38
N ASN A 52 -5.29 -4.05 15.43
CA ASN A 52 -4.84 -4.77 16.63
C ASN A 52 -3.63 -5.69 16.40
N HIS A 53 -3.12 -5.80 15.18
CA HIS A 53 -1.97 -6.65 14.85
C HIS A 53 -0.85 -5.81 14.21
N ASP A 54 0.22 -5.63 14.96
CA ASP A 54 1.45 -4.92 14.60
C ASP A 54 2.07 -5.30 13.25
N ILE A 55 2.16 -6.61 12.94
CA ILE A 55 2.67 -7.12 11.66
C ILE A 55 1.78 -6.65 10.50
N VAL A 56 0.46 -6.69 10.66
CA VAL A 56 -0.50 -6.26 9.63
C VAL A 56 -0.45 -4.75 9.43
N VAL A 57 -0.38 -3.98 10.52
CA VAL A 57 -0.21 -2.53 10.48
C VAL A 57 1.07 -2.17 9.71
N ASN A 58 2.20 -2.79 10.03
CA ASN A 58 3.46 -2.56 9.31
C ASN A 58 3.34 -2.95 7.83
N GLY A 59 2.74 -4.09 7.52
CA GLY A 59 2.56 -4.56 6.15
C GLY A 59 1.75 -3.56 5.29
N PHE A 60 0.62 -3.07 5.78
CA PHE A 60 -0.14 -2.04 5.04
C PHE A 60 0.61 -0.71 4.95
N ASN A 61 1.35 -0.31 5.99
CA ASN A 61 2.18 0.91 5.94
C ASN A 61 3.25 0.80 4.86
N GLN A 62 3.94 -0.34 4.76
CA GLN A 62 4.93 -0.59 3.71
C GLN A 62 4.29 -0.63 2.33
N MET A 63 3.11 -1.25 2.19
CA MET A 63 2.41 -1.32 0.91
C MET A 63 2.01 0.07 0.43
N VAL A 64 1.33 0.85 1.27
CA VAL A 64 0.89 2.21 0.92
C VAL A 64 2.10 3.13 0.65
N GLN A 65 3.17 3.02 1.44
CA GLN A 65 4.39 3.80 1.23
C GLN A 65 5.03 3.53 -0.13
N ASN A 66 5.13 2.26 -0.54
CA ASN A 66 5.81 1.92 -1.80
C ASN A 66 4.91 2.02 -3.04
N VAL A 67 3.58 1.95 -2.86
CA VAL A 67 2.61 2.07 -3.96
C VAL A 67 2.26 3.53 -4.26
N ILE A 68 2.07 4.35 -3.21
CA ILE A 68 1.59 5.74 -3.34
C ILE A 68 2.69 6.76 -3.02
N GLY A 69 3.56 6.47 -2.07
CA GLY A 69 4.63 7.39 -1.67
C GLY A 69 4.18 8.51 -0.74
N ARG A 70 5.15 9.38 -0.44
CA ARG A 70 4.98 10.50 0.49
C ARG A 70 4.02 11.56 -0.05
N ASP A 71 4.16 11.91 -1.32
CA ASP A 71 3.44 13.04 -1.94
C ASP A 71 2.20 12.60 -2.73
N GLY A 72 1.99 11.28 -2.86
CA GLY A 72 1.02 10.71 -3.79
C GLY A 72 1.67 10.31 -5.11
N ILE A 73 0.91 9.60 -5.94
CA ILE A 73 1.25 9.34 -7.33
C ILE A 73 1.14 10.67 -8.08
N GLY A 74 2.28 11.18 -8.55
CA GLY A 74 2.36 12.43 -9.27
C GLY A 74 1.66 12.35 -10.63
N ILE A 75 1.11 13.47 -11.08
CA ILE A 75 0.49 13.61 -12.39
C ILE A 75 1.22 14.72 -13.13
N GLU A 76 1.85 14.40 -14.24
CA GLU A 76 2.45 15.37 -15.15
C GLU A 76 1.56 15.46 -16.40
N PRO A 77 0.82 16.56 -16.59
CA PRO A 77 0.00 16.77 -17.78
C PRO A 77 0.87 16.75 -19.04
N GLN A 78 0.46 15.98 -20.05
CA GLN A 78 1.09 15.93 -21.36
C GLN A 78 0.04 16.03 -22.47
N PRO A 79 -0.80 17.08 -22.49
CA PRO A 79 -1.85 17.23 -23.48
C PRO A 79 -1.24 17.31 -24.88
N ARG A 80 -1.81 16.58 -25.85
CA ARG A 80 -1.28 16.52 -27.22
C ARG A 80 -2.19 17.17 -28.25
N ASP A 81 -1.58 17.85 -29.22
CA ASP A 81 -2.27 18.31 -30.43
C ASP A 81 -2.57 17.14 -31.39
N ALA A 82 -3.29 17.43 -32.48
CA ALA A 82 -3.58 16.43 -33.52
C ALA A 82 -2.33 15.83 -34.19
N ASN A 83 -1.17 16.49 -34.08
CA ASN A 83 0.10 16.01 -34.61
C ASN A 83 0.90 15.19 -33.57
N GLY A 84 0.41 15.06 -32.34
CA GLY A 84 1.05 14.34 -31.26
C GLY A 84 2.07 15.16 -30.46
N ASN A 85 2.20 16.46 -30.72
CA ASN A 85 3.09 17.36 -29.98
C ASN A 85 2.47 17.78 -28.65
N ILE A 86 3.30 17.90 -27.61
CA ILE A 86 2.85 18.41 -26.32
C ILE A 86 2.50 19.89 -26.46
N VAL A 87 1.33 20.27 -25.94
CA VAL A 87 0.84 21.65 -25.96
C VAL A 87 1.21 22.34 -24.65
N GLU A 88 2.39 22.96 -24.61
CA GLU A 88 2.93 23.60 -23.40
C GLU A 88 2.00 24.66 -22.80
N SER A 89 1.28 25.41 -23.65
CA SER A 89 0.32 26.42 -23.18
C SER A 89 -0.86 25.84 -22.40
N LEU A 90 -1.20 24.56 -22.62
CA LEU A 90 -2.18 23.84 -21.81
C LEU A 90 -1.54 23.32 -20.53
N VAL A 91 -0.30 22.82 -20.59
CA VAL A 91 0.44 22.39 -19.39
C VAL A 91 0.53 23.54 -18.39
N ASP A 92 0.89 24.74 -18.85
CA ASP A 92 1.01 25.93 -18.01
C ASP A 92 -0.32 26.41 -17.41
N GLN A 93 -1.45 26.10 -18.05
CA GLN A 93 -2.79 26.32 -17.47
C GLN A 93 -3.18 25.22 -16.47
N ILE A 94 -2.93 23.95 -16.80
CA ILE A 94 -3.35 22.80 -15.98
C ILE A 94 -2.53 22.73 -14.68
N ALA A 95 -1.22 22.93 -14.75
CA ALA A 95 -0.33 22.77 -13.60
C ALA A 95 -0.72 23.60 -12.36
N PRO A 96 -1.02 24.91 -12.44
CA PRO A 96 -1.49 25.67 -11.28
C PRO A 96 -2.86 25.22 -10.77
N LEU A 97 -3.80 24.88 -11.66
CA LEU A 97 -5.13 24.40 -11.27
C LEU A 97 -5.04 23.05 -10.54
N LEU A 98 -4.19 22.15 -11.04
CA LEU A 98 -3.96 20.85 -10.43
C LEU A 98 -3.28 20.98 -9.06
N ARG A 99 -2.31 21.92 -8.92
CA ARG A 99 -1.69 22.23 -7.62
C ARG A 99 -2.69 22.81 -6.61
N ASP A 100 -3.69 23.56 -7.07
CA ASP A 100 -4.77 24.06 -6.22
C ASP A 100 -5.69 22.93 -5.76
N PHE A 101 -6.15 22.09 -6.70
CA PHE A 101 -6.91 20.87 -6.41
C PHE A 101 -6.21 19.95 -5.43
N TRP A 102 -4.88 19.80 -5.55
CA TRP A 102 -4.09 18.93 -4.69
C TRP A 102 -4.21 19.26 -3.20
N LYS A 103 -4.52 20.51 -2.85
CA LYS A 103 -4.64 20.95 -1.45
C LYS A 103 -5.96 20.54 -0.81
N ARG A 104 -7.04 20.51 -1.60
CA ARG A 104 -8.42 20.27 -1.13
C ARG A 104 -9.23 19.46 -2.16
N PRO A 105 -8.80 18.23 -2.47
CA PRO A 105 -9.46 17.40 -3.48
C PRO A 105 -10.82 16.85 -3.03
N GLU A 106 -11.06 16.76 -1.72
CA GLU A 106 -12.20 16.04 -1.14
C GLU A 106 -13.05 16.91 -0.23
N VAL A 107 -14.34 16.58 -0.15
CA VAL A 107 -15.40 17.43 0.43
C VAL A 107 -15.22 17.85 1.89
N THR A 108 -14.42 17.14 2.67
CA THR A 108 -14.18 17.43 4.09
C THR A 108 -12.97 18.32 4.34
N TRP A 109 -12.17 18.61 3.29
CA TRP A 109 -10.92 19.39 3.34
C TRP A 109 -9.91 18.91 4.41
N CYS A 110 -10.02 17.66 4.83
CA CYS A 110 -9.16 17.05 5.84
C CYS A 110 -7.89 16.44 5.24
N HIS A 111 -7.86 16.25 3.92
CA HIS A 111 -6.78 15.56 3.22
C HIS A 111 -6.31 16.37 2.01
N ASP A 112 -4.99 16.48 1.82
CA ASP A 112 -4.43 16.73 0.50
C ASP A 112 -4.61 15.49 -0.40
N PHE A 113 -4.35 15.62 -1.71
CA PHE A 113 -4.59 14.53 -2.65
C PHE A 113 -3.66 13.34 -2.47
N GLY A 114 -2.43 13.53 -2.01
CA GLY A 114 -1.55 12.43 -1.64
C GLY A 114 -2.10 11.66 -0.43
N ALA A 115 -2.59 12.36 0.59
CA ALA A 115 -3.23 11.77 1.76
C ALA A 115 -4.53 11.03 1.40
N ALA A 116 -5.37 11.62 0.55
CA ALA A 116 -6.59 10.99 0.04
C ALA A 116 -6.27 9.70 -0.75
N GLN A 117 -5.28 9.74 -1.65
CA GLN A 117 -4.81 8.56 -2.37
C GLN A 117 -4.34 7.46 -1.42
N ARG A 118 -3.56 7.79 -0.39
CA ARG A 118 -3.11 6.82 0.62
C ARG A 118 -4.27 6.20 1.40
N LEU A 119 -5.25 7.00 1.82
CA LEU A 119 -6.40 6.52 2.58
C LEU A 119 -7.31 5.62 1.73
N MET A 120 -7.62 6.03 0.50
CA MET A 120 -8.39 5.22 -0.45
C MET A 120 -7.65 3.92 -0.79
N THR A 121 -6.34 3.98 -0.99
CA THR A 121 -5.51 2.79 -1.29
C THR A 121 -5.45 1.82 -0.11
N ARG A 122 -5.28 2.32 1.13
CA ARG A 122 -5.35 1.47 2.32
C ARG A 122 -6.71 0.79 2.42
N THR A 123 -7.79 1.53 2.17
CA THR A 123 -9.16 1.00 2.15
C THR A 123 -9.32 -0.07 1.08
N LEU A 124 -8.88 0.19 -0.15
CA LEU A 124 -8.88 -0.76 -1.27
C LEU A 124 -8.17 -2.07 -0.92
N PHE A 125 -6.97 -2.00 -0.34
CA PHE A 125 -6.19 -3.20 -0.02
C PHE A 125 -6.70 -3.95 1.21
N ARG A 126 -7.12 -3.23 2.24
CA ARG A 126 -7.66 -3.78 3.49
C ARG A 126 -9.05 -4.37 3.31
N ASP A 127 -9.95 -3.65 2.65
CA ASP A 127 -11.35 -4.02 2.54
C ASP A 127 -11.68 -4.73 1.22
N GLY A 128 -10.76 -4.67 0.26
CA GLY A 128 -10.88 -5.24 -1.07
C GLY A 128 -11.46 -4.28 -2.11
N GLU A 129 -12.07 -3.20 -1.67
CA GLU A 129 -12.71 -2.21 -2.54
C GLU A 129 -12.78 -0.86 -1.83
N VAL A 130 -13.04 0.20 -2.60
CA VAL A 130 -13.33 1.55 -2.11
C VAL A 130 -14.22 2.24 -3.14
N LEU A 131 -15.11 3.13 -2.68
CA LEU A 131 -15.92 3.94 -3.57
C LEU A 131 -15.54 5.41 -3.41
N TYR A 132 -15.73 6.17 -4.48
CA TYR A 132 -15.73 7.61 -4.42
C TYR A 132 -16.73 8.18 -5.42
N GLN A 133 -17.28 9.35 -5.10
CA GLN A 133 -18.25 10.05 -5.95
C GLN A 133 -17.68 11.38 -6.42
N ASP A 134 -17.81 11.64 -7.72
CA ASP A 134 -17.51 12.93 -8.35
C ASP A 134 -18.60 13.94 -8.00
N LEU A 135 -18.20 15.10 -7.50
CA LEU A 135 -19.07 16.26 -7.24
C LEU A 135 -18.54 17.43 -8.05
N ILE A 136 -19.33 17.87 -9.04
CA ILE A 136 -18.92 18.82 -10.08
C ILE A 136 -19.91 19.98 -10.13
N GLY A 137 -19.38 21.20 -10.24
CA GLY A 137 -20.18 22.41 -10.41
C GLY A 137 -20.89 22.85 -9.12
N PRO A 138 -21.99 23.59 -9.20
CA PRO A 138 -22.68 24.10 -8.02
C PRO A 138 -23.44 22.98 -7.30
N VAL A 139 -22.84 22.42 -6.25
CA VAL A 139 -23.48 21.43 -5.38
C VAL A 139 -24.03 22.14 -4.13
N PRO A 140 -25.33 21.97 -3.77
CA PRO A 140 -25.91 22.62 -2.61
C PRO A 140 -25.11 22.36 -1.32
N TYR A 141 -24.83 23.44 -0.58
CA TYR A 141 -24.10 23.41 0.70
C TYR A 141 -22.65 22.95 0.65
N LEU A 142 -22.10 22.68 -0.55
CA LEU A 142 -20.70 22.31 -0.73
C LEU A 142 -19.90 23.51 -1.23
N ASP A 143 -18.78 23.78 -0.56
CA ASP A 143 -17.71 24.61 -1.09
C ASP A 143 -16.57 23.68 -1.52
N HIS A 144 -16.17 23.75 -2.79
CA HIS A 144 -15.05 22.96 -3.30
C HIS A 144 -13.72 23.43 -2.71
N GLY A 145 -13.59 24.72 -2.39
CA GLY A 145 -12.36 25.29 -1.84
C GLY A 145 -11.23 25.44 -2.85
N THR A 146 -11.52 25.28 -4.14
CA THR A 146 -10.58 25.30 -5.27
C THR A 146 -11.17 26.07 -6.45
N VAL A 147 -10.31 26.56 -7.35
CA VAL A 147 -10.72 27.33 -8.55
C VAL A 147 -11.59 26.48 -9.49
N VAL A 148 -11.24 25.22 -9.67
CA VAL A 148 -12.07 24.27 -10.41
C VAL A 148 -13.16 23.75 -9.47
N PRO A 149 -14.46 23.85 -9.82
CA PRO A 149 -15.56 23.39 -8.97
C PRO A 149 -15.69 21.86 -9.07
N TYR A 150 -14.74 21.16 -8.46
CA TYR A 150 -14.65 19.70 -8.47
C TYR A 150 -14.10 19.19 -7.14
N SER A 151 -14.80 18.25 -6.54
CA SER A 151 -14.33 17.52 -5.37
C SER A 151 -14.77 16.06 -5.44
N ILE A 152 -14.07 15.20 -4.71
CA ILE A 152 -14.45 13.81 -4.51
C ILE A 152 -15.06 13.60 -3.12
N GLU A 153 -16.10 12.79 -3.03
CA GLU A 153 -16.60 12.24 -1.77
C GLU A 153 -16.05 10.81 -1.63
N MET A 154 -15.12 10.59 -0.70
CA MET A 154 -14.59 9.26 -0.40
C MET A 154 -15.60 8.45 0.42
N MET A 155 -15.83 7.21 0.05
CA MET A 155 -16.87 6.37 0.66
C MET A 155 -16.34 4.99 1.04
N GLU A 156 -16.71 4.53 2.23
CA GLU A 156 -16.42 3.17 2.64
C GLU A 156 -17.27 2.15 1.85
N PRO A 157 -16.73 0.94 1.58
CA PRO A 157 -17.44 -0.15 0.92
C PRO A 157 -18.77 -0.58 1.54
N ASP A 158 -18.95 -0.34 2.83
CA ASP A 158 -20.13 -0.70 3.61
C ASP A 158 -21.36 0.12 3.22
N LEU A 159 -21.15 1.30 2.63
CA LEU A 159 -22.24 2.10 2.04
C LEU A 159 -22.84 1.40 0.82
N LEU A 160 -22.15 0.43 0.21
CA LEU A 160 -22.70 -0.40 -0.87
C LEU A 160 -23.21 -1.75 -0.29
N PRO A 161 -24.54 -1.95 -0.18
CA PRO A 161 -25.14 -3.13 0.42
C PRO A 161 -24.75 -4.42 -0.31
N MET A 162 -24.18 -5.37 0.44
CA MET A 162 -23.77 -6.68 -0.09
C MET A 162 -24.96 -7.60 -0.36
N ASP A 163 -26.06 -7.38 0.37
CA ASP A 163 -27.26 -8.22 0.40
C ASP A 163 -28.37 -7.74 -0.55
N LEU A 164 -28.26 -6.53 -1.10
CA LEU A 164 -29.23 -6.00 -2.05
C LEU A 164 -29.09 -6.65 -3.43
N ASN A 165 -30.03 -7.54 -3.75
CA ASN A 165 -30.11 -8.25 -5.03
C ASN A 165 -31.53 -8.16 -5.59
N ASP A 166 -31.65 -7.80 -6.87
CA ASP A 166 -32.92 -7.74 -7.59
C ASP A 166 -32.70 -8.24 -9.03
N PRO A 167 -33.04 -9.52 -9.32
CA PRO A 167 -32.89 -10.09 -10.65
C PRO A 167 -33.69 -9.36 -11.73
N GLY A 168 -34.85 -8.78 -11.39
CA GLY A 168 -35.71 -8.08 -12.35
C GLY A 168 -35.07 -6.79 -12.86
N ARG A 169 -34.30 -6.11 -12.01
CA ARG A 169 -33.51 -4.92 -12.35
C ARG A 169 -32.04 -5.20 -12.65
N ASN A 170 -31.64 -6.47 -12.66
CA ASN A 170 -30.25 -6.92 -12.78
C ASN A 170 -29.30 -6.28 -11.73
N ILE A 171 -29.79 -6.12 -10.50
CA ILE A 171 -29.03 -5.65 -9.34
C ILE A 171 -28.41 -6.85 -8.65
N LEU A 172 -27.10 -6.80 -8.43
CA LEU A 172 -26.35 -7.79 -7.66
C LEU A 172 -25.42 -7.08 -6.68
N GLN A 173 -25.52 -7.42 -5.39
CA GLN A 173 -24.68 -6.87 -4.32
C GLN A 173 -24.62 -5.33 -4.33
N GLY A 174 -25.78 -4.69 -4.55
CA GLY A 174 -25.95 -3.25 -4.60
C GLY A 174 -25.59 -2.59 -5.94
N VAL A 175 -25.07 -3.35 -6.91
CA VAL A 175 -24.66 -2.82 -8.23
C VAL A 175 -25.71 -3.15 -9.29
N GLU A 176 -26.30 -2.13 -9.89
CA GLU A 176 -27.22 -2.24 -11.02
C GLU A 176 -26.42 -2.30 -12.33
N ARG A 177 -26.72 -3.27 -13.19
CA ARG A 177 -25.89 -3.56 -14.38
C ARG A 177 -26.73 -3.69 -15.65
N ASN A 178 -26.13 -3.37 -16.78
CA ASN A 178 -26.73 -3.63 -18.08
C ASN A 178 -26.63 -5.11 -18.49
N ALA A 179 -27.14 -5.46 -19.67
CA ALA A 179 -27.11 -6.83 -20.21
C ALA A 179 -25.69 -7.42 -20.39
N TRP A 180 -24.67 -6.57 -20.47
CA TRP A 180 -23.25 -6.94 -20.57
C TRP A 180 -22.54 -6.97 -19.21
N ASN A 181 -23.29 -6.89 -18.11
CA ASN A 181 -22.78 -6.79 -16.73
C ASN A 181 -21.96 -5.52 -16.43
N ARG A 182 -21.98 -4.50 -17.30
CA ARG A 182 -21.37 -3.20 -17.01
C ARG A 182 -22.21 -2.47 -15.95
N PRO A 183 -21.61 -1.92 -14.88
CA PRO A 183 -22.32 -1.08 -13.92
C PRO A 183 -22.97 0.13 -14.58
N ILE A 184 -24.23 0.40 -14.25
CA ILE A 184 -24.97 1.60 -14.69
C ILE A 184 -25.45 2.46 -13.52
N ALA A 185 -25.59 1.88 -12.33
CA ALA A 185 -25.87 2.61 -11.10
C ALA A 185 -25.42 1.81 -9.87
N TYR A 186 -25.19 2.53 -8.78
CA TYR A 186 -24.92 1.99 -7.46
C TYR A 186 -26.04 2.38 -6.52
N HIS A 187 -26.49 1.43 -5.71
CA HIS A 187 -27.51 1.62 -4.69
C HIS A 187 -26.80 1.79 -3.36
N LEU A 188 -26.63 3.02 -2.89
CA LEU A 188 -25.81 3.36 -1.74
C LEU A 188 -26.68 3.71 -0.53
N TYR A 189 -26.27 3.29 0.66
CA TYR A 189 -26.86 3.78 1.90
C TYR A 189 -26.56 5.28 2.08
N LYS A 190 -27.53 6.04 2.60
CA LYS A 190 -27.35 7.47 2.92
C LYS A 190 -26.53 7.70 4.20
N GLN A 191 -26.44 6.68 5.06
CA GLN A 191 -25.71 6.69 6.32
C GLN A 191 -24.98 5.35 6.47
N HIS A 192 -23.89 5.34 7.21
CA HIS A 192 -23.11 4.11 7.38
C HIS A 192 -23.92 3.08 8.20
N PRO A 193 -24.10 1.84 7.71
CA PRO A 193 -24.98 0.86 8.35
C PRO A 193 -24.46 0.35 9.71
N GLY A 194 -23.19 0.61 10.02
CA GLY A 194 -22.60 0.33 11.34
C GLY A 194 -22.83 1.42 12.39
N ASP A 195 -23.44 2.55 12.03
CA ASP A 195 -23.67 3.65 12.97
C ASP A 195 -24.81 3.34 13.95
N PRO A 196 -24.73 3.74 15.22
CA PRO A 196 -25.73 3.41 16.24
C PRO A 196 -27.17 3.83 15.89
N ASN A 197 -27.34 4.87 15.08
CA ASN A 197 -28.65 5.43 14.71
C ASN A 197 -29.20 4.90 13.38
N ALA A 198 -28.48 4.01 12.69
CA ALA A 198 -28.85 3.48 11.36
C ALA A 198 -29.71 2.20 11.46
N ILE A 199 -30.91 2.29 12.05
CA ILE A 199 -31.80 1.13 12.28
C ILE A 199 -32.33 0.53 10.96
N MET A 200 -32.69 1.38 10.00
CA MET A 200 -33.02 1.01 8.61
C MET A 200 -32.40 2.05 7.67
N PRO A 201 -31.16 1.83 7.21
CA PRO A 201 -30.48 2.81 6.37
C PRO A 201 -31.20 2.94 5.02
N GLU A 202 -31.61 4.17 4.69
CA GLU A 202 -32.25 4.47 3.41
C GLU A 202 -31.24 4.32 2.26
N VAL A 203 -31.68 3.72 1.15
CA VAL A 203 -30.85 3.50 -0.03
C VAL A 203 -31.17 4.53 -1.10
N LYS A 204 -30.14 5.20 -1.63
CA LYS A 204 -30.20 6.09 -2.80
C LYS A 204 -29.59 5.41 -4.03
N ARG A 205 -30.24 5.52 -5.19
CA ARG A 205 -29.65 5.12 -6.47
C ARG A 205 -28.83 6.27 -7.03
N VAL A 206 -27.55 6.04 -7.32
CA VAL A 206 -26.63 7.01 -7.93
C VAL A 206 -26.11 6.46 -9.25
N SER A 207 -26.03 7.29 -10.30
CA SER A 207 -25.49 6.86 -11.61
C SER A 207 -24.03 6.42 -11.49
N ALA A 208 -23.65 5.39 -12.25
CA ALA A 208 -22.26 4.97 -12.37
C ALA A 208 -21.38 6.01 -13.10
N ASP A 209 -21.97 7.04 -13.69
CA ASP A 209 -21.20 8.16 -14.29
C ASP A 209 -20.52 9.05 -13.24
N PHE A 210 -21.07 9.07 -12.02
CA PHE A 210 -20.55 9.87 -10.90
C PHE A 210 -19.89 9.02 -9.83
N VAL A 211 -20.17 7.72 -9.75
CA VAL A 211 -19.62 6.85 -8.71
C VAL A 211 -18.62 5.90 -9.33
N HIS A 212 -17.42 5.92 -8.76
CA HIS A 212 -16.33 5.02 -9.12
C HIS A 212 -16.18 3.96 -8.04
N HIS A 213 -15.98 2.72 -8.49
CA HIS A 213 -15.85 1.54 -7.62
C HIS A 213 -14.52 0.85 -7.92
N ALA A 214 -13.50 1.26 -7.18
CA ALA A 214 -12.20 0.61 -7.24
C ALA A 214 -12.24 -0.70 -6.42
N LYS A 215 -11.75 -1.80 -6.99
CA LYS A 215 -11.85 -3.13 -6.39
C LYS A 215 -10.74 -4.08 -6.82
N MET A 216 -10.33 -4.93 -5.87
CA MET A 216 -9.45 -6.06 -6.09
C MET A 216 -10.28 -7.31 -6.39
N VAL A 217 -10.15 -7.85 -7.60
CA VAL A 217 -10.91 -9.02 -8.07
C VAL A 217 -9.99 -10.10 -8.61
N ASP A 218 -10.29 -11.36 -8.29
CA ASP A 218 -9.51 -12.52 -8.75
C ASP A 218 -10.26 -13.34 -9.83
N ARG A 219 -11.56 -13.06 -10.05
CA ARG A 219 -12.40 -13.78 -11.01
C ARG A 219 -13.07 -12.84 -12.00
N ILE A 220 -13.12 -13.26 -13.27
CA ILE A 220 -13.81 -12.52 -14.34
C ILE A 220 -15.31 -12.44 -14.01
N GLY A 221 -15.89 -11.23 -14.14
CA GLY A 221 -17.30 -10.97 -13.84
C GLY A 221 -17.63 -10.78 -12.36
N GLN A 222 -16.61 -10.71 -11.48
CA GLN A 222 -16.77 -10.41 -10.07
C GLN A 222 -17.21 -8.93 -9.85
N VAL A 223 -18.29 -8.74 -9.11
CA VAL A 223 -18.91 -7.43 -8.89
C VAL A 223 -18.28 -6.67 -7.73
N ARG A 224 -17.95 -7.35 -6.63
CA ARG A 224 -17.40 -6.74 -5.40
C ARG A 224 -15.98 -7.21 -5.14
N GLY A 225 -15.17 -6.38 -4.51
CA GLY A 225 -13.77 -6.70 -4.20
C GLY A 225 -13.61 -7.56 -2.94
N VAL A 226 -12.44 -8.18 -2.79
CA VAL A 226 -12.05 -8.96 -1.60
C VAL A 226 -10.69 -8.48 -1.09
N SER A 227 -10.53 -8.40 0.23
CA SER A 227 -9.28 -7.98 0.89
C SER A 227 -8.08 -8.77 0.38
N LEU A 228 -6.94 -8.10 0.22
CA LEU A 228 -5.66 -8.77 -0.09
C LEU A 228 -5.22 -9.73 1.02
N LEU A 229 -5.72 -9.55 2.25
CA LEU A 229 -5.39 -10.44 3.36
C LEU A 229 -6.13 -11.79 3.32
N ALA A 230 -7.12 -11.97 2.44
CA ALA A 230 -8.05 -13.09 2.50
C ALA A 230 -7.37 -14.47 2.63
N SER A 231 -6.23 -14.67 1.95
CA SER A 231 -5.48 -15.94 1.97
C SER A 231 -4.56 -16.13 3.18
N VAL A 232 -4.25 -15.05 3.91
CA VAL A 232 -3.28 -15.04 5.01
C VAL A 232 -3.90 -14.79 6.39
N LEU A 233 -5.19 -14.42 6.47
CA LEU A 233 -5.88 -14.11 7.73
C LEU A 233 -5.69 -15.19 8.79
N THR A 234 -6.00 -16.44 8.47
CA THR A 234 -5.87 -17.56 9.42
C THR A 234 -4.43 -17.76 9.87
N ARG A 235 -3.45 -17.59 8.96
CA ARG A 235 -2.03 -17.73 9.30
C ARG A 235 -1.54 -16.62 10.23
N LEU A 236 -2.07 -15.40 10.08
CA LEU A 236 -1.77 -14.28 10.97
C LEU A 236 -2.35 -14.52 12.37
N ASP A 237 -3.58 -15.02 12.45
CA ASP A 237 -4.22 -15.40 13.72
C ASP A 237 -3.43 -16.54 14.40
N ASP A 238 -3.09 -17.61 13.68
CA ASP A 238 -2.29 -18.73 14.19
C ASP A 238 -0.91 -18.27 14.71
N LEU A 239 -0.28 -17.31 14.02
CA LEU A 239 1.02 -16.78 14.43
C LEU A 239 0.92 -16.02 15.75
N LYS A 240 -0.12 -15.21 15.92
CA LYS A 240 -0.38 -14.46 17.15
C LYS A 240 -0.68 -15.41 18.32
N ASP A 241 -1.53 -16.41 18.10
CA ASP A 241 -1.86 -17.43 19.11
C ASP A 241 -0.63 -18.24 19.54
N TYR A 242 0.24 -18.56 18.59
CA TYR A 242 1.50 -19.25 18.88
C TYR A 242 2.46 -18.38 19.70
N GLU A 243 2.65 -17.11 19.34
CA GLU A 243 3.47 -16.16 20.11
C GLU A 243 2.93 -15.95 21.53
N GLU A 244 1.60 -15.86 21.69
CA GLU A 244 0.97 -15.76 23.00
C GLU A 244 1.16 -17.03 23.83
N SER A 245 0.99 -18.20 23.22
CA SER A 245 1.21 -19.49 23.87
C SER A 245 2.65 -19.64 24.36
N GLU A 246 3.63 -19.25 23.54
CA GLU A 246 5.04 -19.23 23.90
C GLU A 246 5.33 -18.25 25.04
N ARG A 247 4.72 -17.06 25.02
CA ARG A 247 4.81 -16.07 26.10
C ARG A 247 4.24 -16.60 27.42
N VAL A 248 3.09 -17.27 27.39
CA VAL A 248 2.47 -17.88 28.58
C VAL A 248 3.30 -19.04 29.09
N ALA A 249 3.77 -19.92 28.20
CA ALA A 249 4.63 -21.04 28.55
C ALA A 249 5.94 -20.56 29.19
N ALA A 250 6.56 -19.51 28.67
CA ALA A 250 7.75 -18.90 29.27
C ALA A 250 7.48 -18.32 30.67
N LYS A 251 6.31 -17.70 30.90
CA LYS A 251 5.91 -17.21 32.22
C LYS A 251 5.69 -18.35 33.22
N ILE A 252 5.04 -19.44 32.78
CA ILE A 252 4.82 -20.63 33.62
C ILE A 252 6.16 -21.28 33.95
N ALA A 253 7.03 -21.48 32.95
CA ALA A 253 8.39 -21.99 33.12
C ALA A 253 9.20 -21.18 34.14
N ALA A 254 9.15 -19.84 34.05
CA ALA A 254 9.81 -18.96 35.00
C ALA A 254 9.19 -19.01 36.42
N SER A 255 7.94 -19.46 36.55
CA SER A 255 7.21 -19.51 37.82
C SER A 255 7.19 -20.91 38.46
N MET A 256 7.38 -21.98 37.67
CA MET A 256 7.44 -23.35 38.13
C MET A 256 8.87 -23.71 38.51
N ALA A 257 9.20 -23.61 39.80
CA ALA A 257 10.55 -23.89 40.28
C ALA A 257 10.75 -25.33 40.77
N ALA A 258 9.75 -25.97 41.38
CA ALA A 258 9.83 -27.37 41.81
C ALA A 258 8.47 -27.94 42.21
N PHE A 259 8.37 -29.27 42.26
CA PHE A 259 7.32 -30.01 42.96
C PHE A 259 7.95 -30.97 43.98
N ILE A 260 7.21 -31.29 45.04
CA ILE A 260 7.67 -32.22 46.06
C ILE A 260 7.03 -33.59 45.79
N ILE A 261 7.87 -34.58 45.56
CA ILE A 261 7.47 -35.99 45.48
C ILE A 261 7.46 -36.53 46.90
N LYS A 262 6.29 -37.03 47.35
CA LYS A 262 6.16 -37.71 48.64
C LYS A 262 6.53 -39.18 48.51
N GLY A 263 7.20 -39.71 49.53
CA GLY A 263 7.61 -41.11 49.61
C GLY A 263 6.44 -42.05 49.90
N ASP A 264 6.74 -43.35 49.86
CA ASP A 264 5.76 -44.43 50.04
C ASP A 264 5.28 -44.52 51.51
N ALA A 265 4.07 -45.03 51.75
CA ALA A 265 3.37 -44.93 53.05
C ALA A 265 4.12 -45.55 54.25
N GLN A 266 5.06 -46.48 54.01
CA GLN A 266 5.93 -47.07 55.04
C GLN A 266 7.03 -46.12 55.55
N SER A 267 7.24 -44.97 54.89
CA SER A 267 8.28 -43.99 55.22
C SER A 267 7.85 -43.01 56.32
N TYR A 268 6.55 -42.92 56.57
CA TYR A 268 5.94 -42.03 57.57
C TYR A 268 5.66 -42.84 58.85
N GLY A 269 6.21 -42.41 59.99
CA GLY A 269 5.94 -43.05 61.28
C GLY A 269 4.49 -42.81 61.75
N GLU A 270 3.90 -43.76 62.49
CA GLU A 270 2.50 -43.69 62.99
C GLU A 270 2.14 -42.44 63.83
N ASN A 271 3.12 -41.60 64.19
CA ASN A 271 2.95 -40.40 65.03
C ASN A 271 3.51 -39.10 64.41
N GLU A 272 3.71 -39.02 63.09
CA GLU A 272 4.07 -37.74 62.47
C GLU A 272 2.82 -36.90 62.14
N THR A 273 2.67 -35.76 62.83
CA THR A 273 1.67 -34.73 62.51
C THR A 273 1.85 -34.26 61.06
N VAL A 274 0.88 -34.58 60.19
CA VAL A 274 0.82 -34.05 58.83
C VAL A 274 0.72 -32.53 58.92
N PRO A 275 1.71 -31.75 58.45
CA PRO A 275 1.63 -30.30 58.52
C PRO A 275 0.50 -29.81 57.60
N GLU A 276 -0.34 -28.90 58.14
CA GLU A 276 -1.37 -28.19 57.38
C GLU A 276 -0.77 -27.56 56.12
N ARG A 277 -1.53 -27.62 55.01
CA ARG A 277 -1.28 -26.99 53.70
C ARG A 277 -0.06 -26.05 53.68
N ARG A 278 1.11 -26.58 53.31
CA ARG A 278 2.32 -25.78 53.09
C ARG A 278 2.10 -24.89 51.86
N THR A 279 2.02 -23.58 52.08
CA THR A 279 1.97 -22.61 50.99
C THR A 279 3.40 -22.12 50.75
N MET A 280 4.05 -22.60 49.69
CA MET A 280 5.42 -22.20 49.36
C MET A 280 5.42 -20.95 48.47
N ARG A 281 6.14 -19.91 48.89
CA ARG A 281 6.45 -18.74 48.05
C ARG A 281 7.83 -18.92 47.44
N PHE A 282 7.91 -18.95 46.11
CA PHE A 282 9.17 -19.10 45.38
C PHE A 282 9.87 -17.76 45.16
N GLN A 283 11.20 -17.75 45.35
CA GLN A 283 12.09 -16.64 45.00
C GLN A 283 13.39 -17.19 44.38
N PRO A 284 14.04 -16.47 43.44
CA PRO A 284 15.31 -16.89 42.87
C PRO A 284 16.40 -17.09 43.94
N GLY A 285 17.09 -18.23 43.91
CA GLY A 285 18.19 -18.56 44.85
C GLY A 285 17.77 -19.22 46.17
N MET A 286 16.49 -19.59 46.34
CA MET A 286 16.04 -20.32 47.52
C MET A 286 16.58 -21.75 47.57
N VAL A 287 17.02 -22.16 48.77
CA VAL A 287 17.37 -23.55 49.10
C VAL A 287 16.20 -24.15 49.87
N PHE A 288 15.74 -25.34 49.46
CA PHE A 288 14.64 -26.05 50.15
C PHE A 288 15.20 -26.80 51.37
N ASP A 289 14.96 -26.30 52.58
CA ASP A 289 15.43 -26.91 53.84
C ASP A 289 14.33 -27.65 54.63
N ASP A 290 13.05 -27.37 54.36
CA ASP A 290 11.88 -27.95 55.05
C ASP A 290 11.40 -29.33 54.54
N LEU A 291 12.25 -30.12 53.89
CA LEU A 291 11.88 -31.44 53.34
C LEU A 291 11.75 -32.50 54.45
N VAL A 292 10.63 -33.24 54.48
CA VAL A 292 10.42 -34.34 55.44
C VAL A 292 11.07 -35.63 54.92
N LYS A 293 11.36 -36.58 55.81
CA LYS A 293 11.95 -37.88 55.45
C LYS A 293 11.11 -38.60 54.38
N GLY A 294 11.75 -38.94 53.26
CA GLY A 294 11.07 -39.56 52.11
C GLY A 294 10.53 -38.57 51.07
N GLU A 295 10.60 -37.26 51.32
CA GLU A 295 10.30 -36.24 50.31
C GLU A 295 11.53 -35.92 49.45
N SER A 296 11.34 -35.84 48.13
CA SER A 296 12.37 -35.39 47.19
C SER A 296 11.86 -34.24 46.34
N VAL A 297 12.73 -33.28 46.05
CA VAL A 297 12.43 -32.16 45.15
C VAL A 297 12.58 -32.64 43.72
N GLY A 298 11.48 -32.66 42.96
CA GLY A 298 11.50 -32.77 41.51
C GLY A 298 11.49 -31.37 40.89
N THR A 299 12.32 -31.13 39.88
CA THR A 299 12.21 -29.91 39.06
C THR A 299 11.21 -30.17 37.94
N VAL A 300 10.37 -29.19 37.63
CA VAL A 300 9.63 -29.21 36.36
C VAL A 300 10.61 -28.74 35.30
N ASP A 301 11.19 -29.68 34.55
CA ASP A 301 12.10 -29.32 33.47
C ASP A 301 11.28 -28.73 32.32
N THR A 302 11.13 -27.41 32.34
CA THR A 302 10.62 -26.70 31.18
C THR A 302 11.80 -26.50 30.24
N ASN A 303 11.87 -27.28 29.15
CA ASN A 303 12.82 -27.12 28.03
C ASN A 303 12.62 -25.78 27.27
N ARG A 304 12.51 -24.67 28.00
CA ARG A 304 12.26 -23.31 27.54
C ARG A 304 13.45 -22.44 27.97
N PRO A 305 13.93 -21.51 27.13
CA PRO A 305 13.31 -21.01 25.89
C PRO A 305 13.44 -21.97 24.69
N ASN A 306 12.48 -21.92 23.76
CA ASN A 306 12.53 -22.71 22.52
C ASN A 306 13.44 -22.01 21.50
N PRO A 307 14.60 -22.58 21.13
CA PRO A 307 15.53 -21.96 20.20
C PRO A 307 15.00 -21.87 18.76
N ASN A 308 13.98 -22.68 18.42
CA ASN A 308 13.40 -22.74 17.07
C ASN A 308 12.22 -21.79 16.86
N LEU A 309 11.83 -21.03 17.89
CA LEU A 309 10.72 -20.07 17.82
C LEU A 309 10.93 -19.06 16.70
N GLU A 310 12.11 -18.46 16.63
CA GLU A 310 12.43 -17.46 15.61
C GLU A 310 12.40 -18.07 14.20
N THR A 311 12.94 -19.27 14.02
CA THR A 311 12.97 -19.96 12.72
C THR A 311 11.55 -20.24 12.21
N TYR A 312 10.66 -20.74 13.08
CA TYR A 312 9.26 -20.97 12.73
C TYR A 312 8.55 -19.66 12.41
N ARG A 313 8.68 -18.65 13.26
CA ARG A 313 8.10 -17.31 13.07
C ARG A 313 8.52 -16.70 11.74
N ASN A 314 9.81 -16.73 11.42
CA ASN A 314 10.34 -16.23 10.15
C ASN A 314 9.80 -17.04 8.95
N GLY A 315 9.60 -18.36 9.10
CA GLY A 315 8.94 -19.19 8.10
C GLY A 315 7.49 -18.75 7.83
N GLN A 316 6.71 -18.51 8.88
CA GLN A 316 5.34 -18.02 8.76
C GLN A 316 5.28 -16.63 8.13
N LEU A 317 6.15 -15.72 8.57
CA LEU A 317 6.22 -14.35 8.04
C LEU A 317 6.57 -14.32 6.55
N ARG A 318 7.44 -15.20 6.05
CA ARG A 318 7.70 -15.31 4.59
C ARG A 318 6.46 -15.72 3.81
N ALA A 319 5.68 -16.67 4.33
CA ALA A 319 4.43 -17.09 3.70
C ALA A 319 3.37 -15.98 3.73
N VAL A 320 3.28 -15.25 4.84
CA VAL A 320 2.41 -14.07 4.98
C VAL A 320 2.84 -12.97 4.00
N ALA A 321 4.13 -12.67 3.90
CA ALA A 321 4.68 -11.64 3.03
C ALA A 321 4.25 -11.84 1.56
N GLY A 322 4.34 -13.08 1.06
CA GLY A 322 3.87 -13.44 -0.29
C GLY A 322 2.38 -13.18 -0.51
N GLY A 323 1.52 -13.54 0.45
CA GLY A 323 0.07 -13.30 0.35
C GLY A 323 -0.31 -11.82 0.51
N MET A 324 0.39 -11.09 1.38
CA MET A 324 0.22 -9.64 1.56
C MET A 324 0.82 -8.82 0.41
N ARG A 325 1.61 -9.41 -0.49
CA ARG A 325 2.36 -8.71 -1.56
C ARG A 325 3.33 -7.66 -1.01
N VAL A 326 4.01 -7.98 0.10
CA VAL A 326 5.10 -7.18 0.66
C VAL A 326 6.35 -8.05 0.80
N SER A 327 7.52 -7.42 0.85
CA SER A 327 8.77 -8.17 1.05
C SER A 327 8.88 -8.68 2.50
N PHE A 328 9.52 -9.84 2.68
CA PHE A 328 9.75 -10.41 4.00
C PHE A 328 10.58 -9.44 4.84
N SER A 329 11.67 -8.92 4.27
CA SER A 329 12.59 -8.03 4.97
C SER A 329 11.90 -6.78 5.49
N SER A 330 10.98 -6.18 4.72
CA SER A 330 10.23 -5.00 5.15
C SER A 330 9.12 -5.32 6.16
N LEU A 331 8.50 -6.50 6.05
CA LEU A 331 7.45 -6.96 6.96
C LEU A 331 8.00 -7.33 8.34
N SER A 332 9.10 -8.10 8.39
CA SER A 332 9.72 -8.56 9.63
C SER A 332 10.80 -7.61 10.16
N LYS A 333 11.15 -6.55 9.42
CA LYS A 333 12.29 -5.66 9.68
C LYS A 333 13.61 -6.41 9.83
N ASN A 334 13.76 -7.51 9.10
CA ASN A 334 14.96 -8.34 9.12
C ASN A 334 15.68 -8.20 7.78
N TYR A 335 16.81 -7.52 7.78
CA TYR A 335 17.65 -7.32 6.59
C TYR A 335 18.90 -8.20 6.65
N ASN A 336 18.86 -9.37 7.31
CA ASN A 336 19.98 -10.29 7.31
C ASN A 336 20.02 -11.05 5.98
N GLY A 337 21.11 -10.91 5.22
CA GLY A 337 21.28 -11.57 3.93
C GLY A 337 22.49 -11.04 3.16
N THR A 338 22.85 -11.70 2.07
CA THR A 338 23.86 -11.17 1.15
C THR A 338 23.30 -10.01 0.35
N TYR A 339 24.15 -9.08 -0.08
CA TYR A 339 23.75 -7.94 -0.93
C TYR A 339 22.95 -8.39 -2.16
N SER A 340 23.37 -9.49 -2.81
CA SER A 340 22.69 -10.03 -3.99
C SER A 340 21.28 -10.52 -3.70
N ALA A 341 21.05 -11.19 -2.56
CA ALA A 341 19.73 -11.69 -2.17
C ALA A 341 18.76 -10.54 -1.85
N GLN A 342 19.21 -9.53 -1.11
CA GLN A 342 18.43 -8.33 -0.81
C GLN A 342 18.08 -7.54 -2.07
N ARG A 343 19.03 -7.44 -3.01
CA ARG A 343 18.79 -6.77 -4.30
C ARG A 343 17.75 -7.52 -5.13
N GLN A 344 17.79 -8.86 -5.14
CA GLN A 344 16.79 -9.66 -5.83
C GLN A 344 15.40 -9.48 -5.20
N GLU A 345 15.29 -9.55 -3.87
CA GLU A 345 14.05 -9.30 -3.14
C GLU A 345 13.47 -7.91 -3.47
N LEU A 346 14.32 -6.88 -3.47
CA LEU A 346 13.89 -5.51 -3.80
C LEU A 346 13.40 -5.39 -5.24
N VAL A 347 14.09 -5.99 -6.22
CA VAL A 347 13.72 -5.93 -7.64
C VAL A 347 12.38 -6.64 -7.90
N GLU A 348 12.19 -7.85 -7.34
CA GLU A 348 10.94 -8.59 -7.45
C GLU A 348 9.79 -7.78 -6.81
N GLN A 349 10.03 -7.27 -5.61
CA GLN A 349 9.02 -6.53 -4.85
C GLN A 349 8.64 -5.20 -5.53
N TYR A 350 9.60 -4.50 -6.12
CA TYR A 350 9.34 -3.27 -6.85
C TYR A 350 8.43 -3.52 -8.07
N GLY A 351 8.61 -4.65 -8.77
CA GLY A 351 7.69 -5.08 -9.82
C GLY A 351 6.26 -5.29 -9.30
N ALA A 352 6.10 -5.94 -8.15
CA ALA A 352 4.79 -6.14 -7.52
C ALA A 352 4.12 -4.83 -7.09
N TYR A 353 4.87 -3.89 -6.50
CA TYR A 353 4.36 -2.56 -6.16
C TYR A 353 3.98 -1.76 -7.40
N GLY A 354 4.73 -1.86 -8.49
CA GLY A 354 4.39 -1.22 -9.77
C GLY A 354 3.04 -1.68 -10.33
N VAL A 355 2.72 -2.98 -10.22
CA VAL A 355 1.40 -3.52 -10.61
C VAL A 355 0.31 -2.90 -9.74
N LEU A 356 0.47 -2.91 -8.41
CA LEU A 356 -0.50 -2.31 -7.49
C LEU A 356 -0.68 -0.81 -7.70
N ALA A 357 0.41 -0.08 -8.00
CA ALA A 357 0.34 1.34 -8.31
C ALA A 357 -0.44 1.59 -9.60
N TYR A 358 -0.25 0.74 -10.62
CA TYR A 358 -1.01 0.86 -11.87
C TYR A 358 -2.50 0.53 -11.68
N GLU A 359 -2.84 -0.43 -10.82
CA GLU A 359 -4.23 -0.67 -10.42
C GLU A 359 -4.85 0.58 -9.78
N VAL A 360 -4.15 1.22 -8.83
CA VAL A 360 -4.62 2.47 -8.21
C VAL A 360 -4.69 3.61 -9.24
N ILE A 361 -3.72 3.72 -10.15
CA ILE A 361 -3.72 4.74 -11.21
C ILE A 361 -4.95 4.56 -12.09
N SER A 362 -5.19 3.35 -12.57
CA SER A 362 -6.28 3.08 -13.52
C SER A 362 -7.67 3.22 -12.90
N GLN A 363 -7.83 2.85 -11.62
CA GLN A 363 -9.15 2.82 -10.97
C GLN A 363 -9.47 4.06 -10.14
N ILE A 364 -8.46 4.87 -9.76
CA ILE A 364 -8.63 6.03 -8.86
C ILE A 364 -8.01 7.29 -9.45
N VAL A 365 -6.70 7.32 -9.65
CA VAL A 365 -5.98 8.58 -9.96
C VAL A 365 -6.33 9.11 -11.35
N ARG A 366 -6.36 8.25 -12.37
CA ARG A 366 -6.68 8.62 -13.75
C ARG A 366 -8.13 9.09 -13.91
N PRO A 367 -9.16 8.35 -13.44
CA PRO A 367 -10.53 8.84 -13.57
C PRO A 367 -10.76 10.17 -12.87
N ILE A 368 -10.15 10.38 -11.69
CA ILE A 368 -10.24 11.67 -10.97
C ILE A 368 -9.60 12.79 -11.81
N TYR A 369 -8.43 12.54 -12.40
CA TYR A 369 -7.76 13.52 -13.25
C TYR A 369 -8.56 13.84 -14.53
N GLU A 370 -9.05 12.82 -15.23
CA GLU A 370 -9.87 12.99 -16.43
C GLU A 370 -11.13 13.81 -16.10
N ARG A 371 -11.78 13.53 -14.97
CA ARG A 371 -12.96 14.28 -14.55
C ARG A 371 -12.63 15.70 -14.10
N PHE A 372 -11.52 15.90 -13.40
CA PHE A 372 -11.01 17.21 -13.03
C PHE A 372 -10.79 18.09 -14.27
N ILE A 373 -10.14 17.57 -15.31
CA ILE A 373 -9.93 18.31 -16.57
C ILE A 373 -11.26 18.66 -17.22
N GLN A 374 -12.23 17.74 -17.28
CA GLN A 374 -13.56 18.02 -17.80
C GLN A 374 -14.28 19.11 -17.01
N ALA A 375 -14.18 19.08 -15.67
CA ALA A 375 -14.75 20.11 -14.80
C ALA A 375 -14.08 21.48 -15.01
N ALA A 376 -12.75 21.50 -15.20
CA ALA A 376 -12.00 22.73 -15.47
C ALA A 376 -12.37 23.37 -16.82
N ILE A 377 -12.62 22.54 -17.84
CA ILE A 377 -13.13 23.02 -19.14
C ILE A 377 -14.56 23.55 -18.96
N ALA A 378 -15.43 22.79 -18.28
CA ALA A 378 -16.83 23.15 -18.09
C ALA A 378 -17.03 24.43 -17.27
N SER A 379 -16.12 24.71 -16.32
CA SER A 379 -16.14 25.95 -15.52
C SER A 379 -15.52 27.15 -16.24
N GLY A 380 -14.84 26.93 -17.38
CA GLY A 380 -14.06 27.96 -18.08
C GLY A 380 -12.71 28.28 -17.43
N ALA A 381 -12.29 27.54 -16.40
CA ALA A 381 -10.97 27.69 -15.79
C ALA A 381 -9.84 27.22 -16.71
N LEU A 382 -10.12 26.25 -17.59
CA LEU A 382 -9.20 25.77 -18.62
C LEU A 382 -9.73 26.11 -20.01
N VAL A 383 -8.99 26.93 -20.75
CA VAL A 383 -9.37 27.31 -22.13
C VAL A 383 -8.63 26.42 -23.11
N VAL A 384 -9.40 25.63 -23.87
CA VAL A 384 -8.85 24.67 -24.84
C VAL A 384 -8.58 25.37 -26.18
N PRO A 385 -7.33 25.41 -26.67
CA PRO A 385 -7.02 25.91 -28.00
C PRO A 385 -7.68 25.08 -29.12
N SER A 386 -7.89 25.70 -30.28
CA SER A 386 -8.36 24.98 -31.47
C SER A 386 -7.36 23.90 -31.90
N GLY A 387 -7.85 22.71 -32.22
CA GLY A 387 -7.03 21.59 -32.72
C GLY A 387 -6.58 20.58 -31.66
N VAL A 388 -6.96 20.76 -30.38
CA VAL A 388 -6.76 19.77 -29.32
C VAL A 388 -8.06 18.97 -29.11
N SER A 389 -7.97 17.64 -29.10
CA SER A 389 -9.12 16.78 -28.83
C SER A 389 -9.36 16.63 -27.33
N LEU A 390 -10.63 16.45 -26.93
CA LEU A 390 -11.00 16.03 -25.58
C LEU A 390 -10.37 14.70 -25.16
N THR A 391 -9.97 13.86 -26.12
CA THR A 391 -9.29 12.58 -25.84
C THR A 391 -7.81 12.74 -25.52
N THR A 392 -7.15 13.75 -26.09
CA THR A 392 -5.71 13.98 -25.92
C THR A 392 -5.40 15.04 -24.86
N ILE A 393 -6.39 15.86 -24.47
CA ILE A 393 -6.21 16.87 -23.42
C ILE A 393 -6.01 16.26 -22.03
N THR A 394 -6.51 15.04 -21.83
CA THR A 394 -6.34 14.27 -20.59
C THR A 394 -5.12 13.36 -20.61
N ASP A 395 -4.27 13.44 -21.65
CA ASP A 395 -3.03 12.69 -21.66
C ASP A 395 -2.11 13.20 -20.54
N ALA A 396 -1.67 12.29 -19.68
CA ALA A 396 -0.78 12.59 -18.57
C ALA A 396 0.13 11.40 -18.29
N MET A 397 1.31 11.72 -17.77
CA MET A 397 2.23 10.75 -17.20
C MET A 397 1.97 10.62 -15.71
N TYR A 398 1.79 9.38 -15.25
CA TYR A 398 1.58 9.04 -13.84
C TYR A 398 2.89 8.54 -13.25
N MET A 399 3.31 9.14 -12.14
CA MET A 399 4.62 8.95 -11.55
C MET A 399 4.45 8.27 -10.19
N PRO A 400 4.39 6.93 -10.15
CA PRO A 400 4.41 6.20 -8.88
C PRO A 400 5.79 6.34 -8.20
N PRO A 401 5.91 5.97 -6.92
CA PRO A 401 7.18 6.04 -6.20
C PRO A 401 8.30 5.32 -6.94
N VAL A 402 9.42 6.00 -7.14
CA VAL A 402 10.60 5.40 -7.75
C VAL A 402 11.40 4.58 -6.77
N MET A 403 12.06 3.56 -7.30
CA MET A 403 12.94 2.69 -6.52
C MET A 403 14.03 3.52 -5.82
N PRO A 404 14.14 3.45 -4.48
CA PRO A 404 15.19 4.15 -3.77
C PRO A 404 16.55 3.57 -4.16
N TRP A 405 17.53 4.46 -4.31
CA TRP A 405 18.89 4.06 -4.66
C TRP A 405 19.54 3.31 -3.52
N ILE A 406 20.17 2.19 -3.83
CA ILE A 406 21.03 1.48 -2.86
C ILE A 406 22.44 2.07 -2.92
N ASN A 407 22.96 2.33 -4.13
CA ASN A 407 24.26 2.97 -4.31
C ASN A 407 24.11 4.18 -5.26
N PRO A 408 23.97 5.39 -4.69
CA PRO A 408 23.75 6.60 -5.46
C PRO A 408 24.79 6.87 -6.56
N VAL A 409 26.07 6.56 -6.31
CA VAL A 409 27.17 6.89 -7.23
C VAL A 409 27.10 6.02 -8.49
N HIS A 410 26.92 4.71 -8.33
CA HIS A 410 26.82 3.80 -9.46
C HIS A 410 25.55 4.03 -10.27
N GLU A 411 24.43 4.30 -9.60
CA GLU A 411 23.14 4.58 -10.27
C GLU A 411 23.17 5.90 -11.02
N ALA A 412 23.72 6.97 -10.44
CA ALA A 412 23.91 8.24 -11.13
C ALA A 412 24.84 8.11 -12.35
N THR A 413 25.92 7.33 -12.23
CA THR A 413 26.81 7.04 -13.37
C THR A 413 26.08 6.30 -14.48
N GLY A 414 25.25 5.30 -14.12
CA GLY A 414 24.40 4.57 -15.05
C GLY A 414 23.37 5.47 -15.76
N LEU A 415 22.71 6.37 -15.03
CA LEU A 415 21.80 7.36 -15.61
C LEU A 415 22.50 8.30 -16.58
N ARG A 416 23.68 8.82 -16.22
CA ARG A 416 24.50 9.62 -17.12
C ARG A 416 24.84 8.86 -18.40
N MET A 417 25.20 7.58 -18.29
CA MET A 417 25.47 6.72 -19.45
C MET A 417 24.22 6.50 -20.31
N MET A 418 23.05 6.22 -19.70
CA MET A 418 21.78 6.03 -20.42
C MET A 418 21.33 7.29 -21.15
N ILE A 419 21.47 8.46 -20.52
CA ILE A 419 21.14 9.75 -21.15
C ILE A 419 22.09 10.02 -22.32
N ARG A 420 23.41 9.82 -22.13
CA ARG A 420 24.39 9.98 -23.21
C ARG A 420 24.17 9.00 -24.37
N ALA A 421 23.70 7.80 -24.08
CA ALA A 421 23.35 6.79 -25.09
C ALA A 421 22.02 7.06 -25.80
N GLY A 422 21.25 8.08 -25.38
CA GLY A 422 19.92 8.38 -25.94
C GLY A 422 18.83 7.38 -25.55
N ILE A 423 19.06 6.54 -24.54
CA ILE A 423 18.09 5.55 -24.05
C ILE A 423 17.07 6.20 -23.12
N ARG A 424 17.47 7.24 -22.39
CA ARG A 424 16.60 8.02 -21.50
C ARG A 424 16.75 9.51 -21.75
N SER A 425 15.65 10.25 -21.65
CA SER A 425 15.66 11.72 -21.70
C SER A 425 15.91 12.33 -20.33
N LEU A 426 16.41 13.56 -20.30
CA LEU A 426 16.55 14.34 -19.06
C LEU A 426 15.19 14.54 -18.38
N THR A 427 14.14 14.82 -19.18
CA THR A 427 12.76 14.93 -18.71
C THR A 427 12.33 13.69 -17.95
N SER A 428 12.48 12.50 -18.54
CA SER A 428 12.07 11.24 -17.90
C SER A 428 12.75 11.03 -16.54
N VAL A 429 14.03 11.35 -16.42
CA VAL A 429 14.79 11.15 -15.17
C VAL A 429 14.41 12.16 -14.09
N ILE A 430 14.14 13.42 -14.47
CA ILE A 430 13.72 14.47 -13.54
C ILE A 430 12.27 14.23 -13.09
N SER A 431 11.38 13.91 -14.03
CA SER A 431 9.97 13.60 -13.77
C SER A 431 9.80 12.39 -12.86
N GLU A 432 10.61 11.35 -13.02
CA GLU A 432 10.66 10.19 -12.11
C GLU A 432 10.82 10.60 -10.62
N ARG A 433 11.42 11.76 -10.34
CA ARG A 433 11.61 12.29 -8.99
C ARG A 433 10.63 13.41 -8.63
N GLY A 434 9.57 13.57 -9.41
CA GLY A 434 8.54 14.59 -9.22
C GLY A 434 8.97 16.00 -9.62
N GLY A 435 10.12 16.16 -10.28
CA GLY A 435 10.55 17.45 -10.82
C GLY A 435 10.04 17.67 -12.24
N ARG A 436 9.98 18.94 -12.68
CA ARG A 436 9.76 19.29 -14.09
C ARG A 436 11.06 19.79 -14.68
N MET A 437 11.46 19.27 -15.85
CA MET A 437 12.75 19.60 -16.46
C MET A 437 12.96 21.10 -16.63
N TYR A 438 11.95 21.82 -17.13
CA TYR A 438 12.07 23.27 -17.35
C TYR A 438 12.28 24.05 -16.06
N ASP A 439 11.59 23.68 -14.99
CA ASP A 439 11.74 24.32 -13.67
C ASP A 439 13.13 24.05 -13.11
N THR A 440 13.62 22.81 -13.18
CA THR A 440 14.97 22.45 -12.73
C THR A 440 16.05 23.21 -13.51
N LEU A 441 15.90 23.36 -14.83
CA LEU A 441 16.86 24.13 -15.63
C LEU A 441 16.81 25.64 -15.31
N GLU A 442 15.63 26.18 -15.01
CA GLU A 442 15.46 27.55 -14.54
C GLU A 442 16.10 27.77 -13.16
N GLU A 443 15.89 26.86 -12.21
CA GLU A 443 16.52 26.87 -10.89
C GLU A 443 18.04 26.85 -11.04
N ILE A 444 18.61 25.91 -11.80
CA ILE A 444 20.06 25.83 -12.06
C ILE A 444 20.59 27.14 -12.68
N ARG A 445 19.87 27.74 -13.63
CA ARG A 445 20.25 29.02 -14.24
C ARG A 445 20.30 30.14 -13.20
N ASN A 446 19.29 30.21 -12.33
CA ASN A 446 19.18 31.24 -11.30
C ASN A 446 20.25 31.05 -10.22
N GLU A 447 20.48 29.82 -9.78
CA GLU A 447 21.53 29.45 -8.82
C GLU A 447 22.92 29.82 -9.35
N ARG A 448 23.23 29.51 -10.62
CA ARG A 448 24.50 29.90 -11.25
C ARG A 448 24.67 31.41 -11.37
N LYS A 449 23.57 32.15 -11.57
CA LYS A 449 23.61 33.62 -11.56
C LYS A 449 23.93 34.13 -10.14
N TRP A 450 23.18 33.68 -9.13
CA TRP A 450 23.40 34.09 -7.74
C TRP A 450 24.79 33.73 -7.22
N ALA A 451 25.30 32.55 -7.57
CA ALA A 451 26.65 32.13 -7.20
C ALA A 451 27.71 33.10 -7.77
N ARG A 452 27.57 33.50 -9.05
CA ARG A 452 28.46 34.51 -9.65
C ARG A 452 28.32 35.88 -8.98
N ASP A 453 27.10 36.33 -8.72
CA ASP A 453 26.83 37.62 -8.08
C ASP A 453 27.39 37.68 -6.64
N LEU A 454 27.38 36.54 -5.93
CA LEU A 454 27.90 36.40 -4.56
C LEU A 454 29.39 35.99 -4.50
N GLY A 455 30.04 35.76 -5.64
CA GLY A 455 31.43 35.30 -5.69
C GLY A 455 31.66 33.87 -5.16
N ILE A 456 30.64 33.02 -5.20
CA ILE A 456 30.69 31.61 -4.77
C ILE A 456 31.01 30.73 -5.98
N THR A 457 32.06 29.92 -5.89
CA THR A 457 32.41 28.94 -6.93
C THR A 457 31.74 27.60 -6.64
N LEU A 458 30.93 27.10 -7.58
CA LEU A 458 30.28 25.78 -7.50
C LEU A 458 30.97 24.80 -8.45
N ASP A 459 31.24 23.59 -7.99
CA ASP A 459 31.81 22.47 -8.78
C ASP A 459 30.83 21.90 -9.82
N SER A 460 29.53 22.13 -9.62
CA SER A 460 28.44 21.81 -10.55
C SER A 460 28.48 22.57 -11.89
N ASP A 461 29.35 23.56 -12.03
CA ASP A 461 29.60 24.28 -13.29
C ASP A 461 30.95 23.84 -13.90
N PRO A 462 30.94 22.90 -14.87
CA PRO A 462 32.17 22.37 -15.45
C PRO A 462 32.99 23.41 -16.23
N GLY A 463 32.46 24.61 -16.50
CA GLY A 463 33.22 25.73 -17.05
C GLY A 463 34.03 26.51 -16.01
N GLN A 464 33.74 26.33 -14.73
CA GLN A 464 34.43 27.01 -13.61
C GLN A 464 35.31 26.06 -12.81
N VAL A 465 35.03 24.76 -12.79
CA VAL A 465 35.77 23.77 -11.99
C VAL A 465 35.95 22.46 -12.78
N SER A 466 37.13 21.85 -12.72
CA SER A 466 37.39 20.54 -13.33
C SER A 466 36.83 19.38 -12.49
N ASP A 467 36.76 18.18 -13.07
CA ASP A 467 36.36 16.94 -12.37
C ASP A 467 37.21 16.67 -11.10
N ALA A 468 38.40 17.28 -10.97
CA ALA A 468 39.27 17.19 -9.81
C ALA A 468 39.05 18.31 -8.76
N GLY A 469 38.04 19.16 -8.92
CA GLY A 469 37.76 20.28 -8.02
C GLY A 469 38.66 21.51 -8.22
N VAL A 470 39.49 21.53 -9.26
CA VAL A 470 40.40 22.66 -9.56
C VAL A 470 39.68 23.70 -10.40
N ALA A 471 39.71 24.97 -9.96
CA ALA A 471 39.14 26.09 -10.69
C ALA A 471 39.74 26.21 -12.10
N GLN A 472 38.90 26.31 -13.11
CA GLN A 472 39.30 26.49 -14.51
C GLN A 472 39.48 27.98 -14.81
N ALA A 473 40.49 28.32 -15.60
CA ALA A 473 40.68 29.69 -16.05
C ALA A 473 39.53 30.09 -16.99
N ASN A 474 38.74 31.09 -16.58
CA ASN A 474 37.60 31.59 -17.34
C ASN A 474 38.07 32.20 -18.68
N PRO A 475 37.65 31.70 -19.86
CA PRO A 475 38.06 32.24 -21.16
C PRO A 475 37.58 33.68 -21.42
N ASP A 476 36.52 34.13 -20.72
CA ASP A 476 35.91 35.45 -20.92
C ASP A 476 36.50 36.56 -20.04
N ALA A 477 37.57 36.30 -19.30
CA ALA A 477 38.20 37.29 -18.41
C ALA A 477 39.10 38.32 -19.13
N SER A 478 39.20 38.29 -20.47
CA SER A 478 40.09 39.18 -21.24
C SER A 478 39.34 40.25 -22.05
N SER A 479 38.54 41.09 -21.40
CA SER A 479 38.11 42.36 -21.99
C SER A 479 37.88 43.43 -20.93
N ILE A 480 38.93 43.80 -20.19
CA ILE A 480 39.00 45.10 -19.56
C ILE A 480 39.79 46.00 -20.52
N PRO A 481 39.20 47.06 -21.12
CA PRO A 481 39.95 47.99 -21.92
C PRO A 481 40.85 48.80 -20.99
N THR A 482 42.16 48.66 -21.16
CA THR A 482 43.16 49.54 -20.55
C THR A 482 42.93 50.96 -21.07
N THR A 483 42.38 51.84 -20.24
CA THR A 483 42.45 53.28 -20.46
C THR A 483 43.93 53.68 -20.42
N SER A 484 44.46 54.09 -21.57
CA SER A 484 45.73 54.76 -21.70
C SER A 484 45.70 56.06 -20.90
N GLU A 485 46.47 56.12 -19.81
CA GLU A 485 46.92 57.40 -19.26
C GLU A 485 47.83 58.07 -20.28
N ASP A 486 47.42 59.24 -20.75
CA ASP A 486 48.35 60.21 -21.31
C ASP A 486 47.82 61.65 -21.09
N VAL A 487 48.64 62.42 -20.37
CA VAL A 487 48.83 63.89 -20.37
C VAL A 487 47.83 64.78 -19.60
N GLN A 488 48.21 65.22 -18.39
CA GLN A 488 48.95 66.48 -18.15
C GLN A 488 49.70 66.46 -16.81
#